data_AF-A0A847YSI6-F1
#
_entry.id   AF-A0A847YSI6-F1
#
_cell.length_a   1.000
_cell.length_b   1.000
_cell.length_c   1.000
_cell.angle_alpha   90.00
_cell.angle_beta   90.00
_cell.angle_gamma   90.00
#
_symmetry.space_group_name_H-M   'P 1'
#
loop_
_entity.id
_entity.type
_entity.pdbx_description
1 polymer ?
#
loop_
_entity_poly.entity_id
_entity_poly.type
_entity_poly.pdbx_seq_one_letter_code
_entity_poly.pdbx_strand_id
1 'polypeptide(L)' 'MDGIVSYKHLNEILIQTLKELKRPMTAKEIDNYIFNNYKTNKIHTNAIVIGKRLQFLPHIQRLGKKKGVYVYQYV' A
#
# COMPACT_ATOMS: atom_id res chain seq x y z
N MET A 1 4.87 1.22 -17.61
CA MET A 1 4.81 0.75 -16.22
C MET A 1 6.06 1.23 -15.52
N ASP A 2 5.91 2.14 -14.58
CA ASP A 2 7.01 2.64 -13.78
C ASP A 2 7.54 1.54 -12.86
N GLY A 3 8.87 1.51 -12.71
CA GLY A 3 9.55 0.55 -11.87
C GLY A 3 9.66 1.05 -10.44
N ILE A 4 9.31 0.22 -9.46
CA ILE A 4 9.59 0.54 -8.06
C ILE A 4 11.07 0.24 -7.81
N VAL A 5 11.84 1.30 -7.59
CA VAL A 5 13.31 1.25 -7.48
C VAL A 5 13.82 1.12 -6.05
N SER A 6 13.04 1.54 -5.05
CA SER A 6 13.41 1.46 -3.64
C SER A 6 12.19 1.36 -2.72
N TYR A 7 12.41 0.95 -1.49
CA TYR A 7 11.39 0.97 -0.44
C TYR A 7 10.89 2.41 -0.17
N LYS A 8 11.73 3.44 -0.29
CA LYS A 8 11.25 4.82 -0.17
C LYS A 8 10.25 5.16 -1.28
N HIS A 9 10.57 4.80 -2.52
CA HIS A 9 9.67 4.98 -3.66
C HIS A 9 8.37 4.18 -3.50
N LEU A 10 8.43 2.96 -2.95
CA LEU A 10 7.23 2.19 -2.61
C LEU A 10 6.32 2.93 -1.62
N ASN A 11 6.87 3.63 -0.62
CA ASN A 11 6.05 4.42 0.32
C ASN A 11 5.32 5.55 -0.39
N GLU A 12 6.01 6.24 -1.30
CA GLU A 12 5.43 7.34 -2.09
C GLU A 12 4.27 6.83 -2.96
N ILE A 13 4.47 5.70 -3.64
CA ILE A 13 3.42 5.04 -4.44
C ILE A 13 2.22 4.63 -3.56
N LEU A 14 2.47 4.05 -2.38
CA LEU A 14 1.40 3.65 -1.45
C LEU A 14 0.55 4.85 -1.00
N ILE A 15 1.20 5.96 -0.64
CA ILE A 15 0.53 7.21 -0.26
C ILE A 15 -0.28 7.75 -1.43
N GLN A 16 0.34 7.84 -2.61
CA GLN A 16 -0.31 8.33 -3.82
C GLN A 16 -1.53 7.49 -4.20
N THR A 17 -1.41 6.16 -4.14
CA THR A 17 -2.49 5.22 -4.46
C THR A 17 -3.69 5.44 -3.55
N LEU A 18 -3.46 5.55 -2.23
CA LEU A 18 -4.54 5.77 -1.26
C LEU A 18 -5.15 7.18 -1.39
N LYS A 19 -4.34 8.18 -1.75
CA LYS A 19 -4.79 9.56 -2.00
C LYS A 19 -5.64 9.69 -3.26
N GLU A 20 -5.29 8.99 -4.34
CA GLU A 20 -6.01 9.01 -5.62
C GLU A 20 -7.34 8.25 -5.53
N LEU A 21 -7.33 7.06 -4.93
CA LEU A 21 -8.51 6.19 -4.88
C LEU A 21 -9.56 6.65 -3.86
N LYS A 22 -9.20 7.53 -2.92
CA LYS A 22 -10.09 8.15 -1.91
C LYS A 22 -11.02 7.16 -1.19
N ARG A 23 -10.60 5.91 -1.03
CA ARG A 23 -11.37 4.85 -0.38
C ARG A 23 -10.48 4.00 0.52
N PRO A 24 -11.01 3.42 1.60
CA PRO A 24 -10.30 2.45 2.40
C PRO A 24 -9.96 1.20 1.57
N MET A 25 -8.75 0.70 1.69
CA MET A 25 -8.29 -0.51 1.00
C MET A 25 -7.55 -1.45 1.94
N THR A 26 -7.72 -2.75 1.76
CA THR A 26 -6.91 -3.76 2.44
C THR A 26 -5.50 -3.81 1.85
N ALA A 27 -4.53 -4.30 2.62
CA ALA A 27 -3.17 -4.48 2.11
C ALA A 27 -3.11 -5.42 0.89
N LYS A 28 -4.02 -6.40 0.79
CA LYS A 28 -4.14 -7.29 -0.37
C LYS A 28 -4.64 -6.56 -1.62
N GLU A 29 -5.63 -5.68 -1.48
CA GLU A 29 -6.09 -4.86 -2.62
C GLU A 29 -4.99 -3.91 -3.12
N ILE A 30 -4.21 -3.35 -2.20
CA ILE A 30 -3.10 -2.46 -2.54
C ILE A 30 -1.97 -3.24 -3.23
N ASP A 31 -1.66 -4.45 -2.75
CA ASP A 31 -0.68 -5.36 -3.38
C ASP A 31 -1.07 -5.69 -4.82
N ASN A 32 -2.33 -6.09 -5.04
CA ASN A 32 -2.87 -6.36 -6.36
C ASN A 32 -2.81 -5.11 -7.27
N TYR A 33 -3.15 -3.94 -6.73
CA TYR A 33 -3.07 -2.68 -7.48
C TYR A 33 -1.62 -2.40 -7.90
N ILE A 34 -0.66 -2.56 -6.99
CA ILE A 34 0.75 -2.34 -7.30
C ILE A 34 1.24 -3.33 -8.35
N PHE A 35 0.93 -4.61 -8.19
CA PHE A 35 1.31 -5.66 -9.13
C PHE A 35 0.78 -5.40 -10.56
N ASN A 36 -0.44 -4.87 -10.67
CA ASN A 36 -1.07 -4.60 -11.96
C ASN A 36 -0.58 -3.31 -12.64
N ASN A 37 -0.03 -2.35 -11.89
CA ASN A 37 0.31 -1.01 -12.41
C ASN A 37 1.82 -0.73 -12.46
N TYR A 38 2.63 -1.44 -11.66
CA TYR A 38 4.06 -1.16 -11.47
C TYR A 38 4.93 -2.41 -11.65
N LYS A 39 6.16 -2.21 -12.12
CA LYS A 39 7.17 -3.27 -12.16
C LYS A 39 7.88 -3.38 -10.81
N THR A 40 7.85 -4.55 -10.19
CA THR A 40 8.42 -4.80 -8.85
C THR A 40 9.76 -5.55 -8.88
N ASN A 41 10.45 -5.56 -10.03
CA ASN A 41 11.64 -6.38 -10.29
C ASN A 41 12.79 -6.23 -9.28
N LYS A 42 12.90 -5.08 -8.59
CA LYS A 42 13.98 -4.82 -7.63
C LYS A 42 13.57 -5.03 -6.17
N ILE A 43 12.27 -5.17 -5.88
CA ILE A 43 11.77 -5.14 -4.50
C ILE A 43 10.64 -6.12 -4.34
N HIS A 44 10.76 -6.99 -3.35
CA HIS A 44 9.68 -7.90 -3.01
C HIS A 44 8.53 -7.13 -2.36
N THR A 45 7.41 -7.03 -3.07
CA THR A 45 6.14 -6.50 -2.59
C THR A 45 5.19 -7.66 -2.33
N ASN A 46 4.63 -7.70 -1.13
CA ASN A 46 3.50 -8.56 -0.82
C ASN A 46 2.59 -7.84 0.18
N ALA A 47 1.35 -8.33 0.34
CA ALA A 47 0.38 -7.74 1.27
C ALA A 47 0.90 -7.56 2.72
N ILE A 48 1.77 -8.44 3.21
CA ILE A 48 2.34 -8.35 4.57
C ILE A 48 3.32 -7.19 4.66
N VAL A 49 4.24 -7.08 3.70
CA VAL A 49 5.22 -5.98 3.58
C VAL A 49 4.48 -4.67 3.45
N ILE A 50 3.47 -4.59 2.58
CA ILE A 50 2.64 -3.40 2.40
C ILE A 50 1.95 -3.01 3.70
N GLY A 51 1.29 -3.96 4.38
CA GLY A 51 0.60 -3.69 5.64
C GLY A 51 1.54 -3.16 6.73
N LYS A 52 2.71 -3.80 6.90
CA LYS A 52 3.74 -3.33 7.85
C LYS A 52 4.18 -1.91 7.52
N ARG A 53 4.37 -1.58 6.25
CA ARG A 53 4.85 -0.26 5.83
C ARG A 53 3.79 0.82 6.03
N LEU A 54 2.55 0.55 5.63
CA LEU A 54 1.41 1.44 5.85
C LEU A 54 1.20 1.79 7.32
N GLN A 55 1.48 0.87 8.25
CA GLN A 55 1.37 1.11 9.69
C GLN A 55 2.32 2.23 10.19
N PHE A 56 3.47 2.42 9.55
CA PHE A 56 4.46 3.43 9.95
C PHE A 56 4.35 4.74 9.14
N LEU A 57 3.36 4.85 8.24
CA LEU A 57 3.18 6.07 7.46
C LEU A 57 2.26 7.05 8.21
N PRO A 58 2.70 8.29 8.47
CA PRO A 58 1.97 9.24 9.31
C PRO A 58 0.64 9.70 8.70
N HIS A 59 0.51 9.66 7.37
CA HIS A 59 -0.70 10.09 6.64
C HIS A 59 -1.69 8.94 6.41
N ILE A 60 -1.45 7.76 6.97
CA ILE A 60 -2.29 6.59 6.75
C ILE A 60 -2.95 6.18 8.06
N GLN A 61 -4.28 6.21 8.08
CA GLN A 61 -5.07 5.68 9.17
C GLN A 61 -5.38 4.21 8.94
N ARG A 62 -5.11 3.40 9.96
CA ARG A 62 -5.48 1.97 10.00
C ARG A 62 -6.86 1.83 10.64
N LEU A 63 -7.85 1.49 9.83
CA LEU A 63 -9.21 1.16 10.26
C LEU A 63 -9.31 -0.36 10.51
N GLY A 64 -9.93 -0.75 11.61
CA GLY A 64 -10.15 -2.17 11.92
C GLY A 64 -11.39 -2.72 11.22
N LYS A 65 -11.30 -3.90 10.59
CA LYS A 65 -12.47 -4.72 10.24
C LYS A 65 -12.63 -5.88 11.24
N LYS A 66 -13.85 -6.42 11.34
CA LYS A 66 -14.11 -7.69 12.06
C LYS A 66 -13.19 -8.79 11.52
N LYS A 67 -12.62 -9.61 12.43
CA LYS A 67 -11.72 -10.76 12.15
C LYS A 67 -10.27 -10.43 11.75
N GLY A 68 -9.68 -9.36 12.29
CA GLY A 68 -8.23 -9.12 12.18
C GLY A 68 -7.74 -8.63 10.81
N VAL A 69 -8.67 -8.32 9.89
CA VAL A 69 -8.34 -7.67 8.62
C VAL A 69 -8.30 -6.16 8.87
N TYR A 70 -7.21 -5.53 8.44
CA TYR A 70 -7.08 -4.07 8.50
C TYR A 70 -7.34 -3.46 7.12
N VAL A 71 -8.02 -2.32 7.13
CA VAL A 71 -8.15 -1.43 5.97
C VAL A 71 -7.37 -0.15 6.25
N TYR A 72 -6.77 0.41 5.22
CA TYR A 72 -5.90 1.58 5.27
C TYR A 72 -6.53 2.68 4.44
N GLN A 73 -6.50 3.90 4.96
CA GLN A 73 -7.05 5.08 4.31
C GLN A 73 -6.09 6.26 4.49
N TYR A 74 -5.95 7.09 3.45
CA TYR A 74 -5.22 8.35 3.54
C TYR A 74 -6.03 9.39 4.32
N VAL A 75 -5.38 10.09 5.28
CA VAL A 75 -5.97 11.14 6.14
C VAL A 75 -5.23 12.46 5.94
#